data_AF-A0A420IZP6-F1
#
_entry.id   AF-A0A420IZP6-F1
#
_cell.length_a   1.000
_cell.length_b   1.000
_cell.length_c   1.000
_cell.angle_alpha   90.00
_cell.angle_beta   90.00
_cell.angle_gamma   90.00
#
_symmetry.space_group_name_H-M   'P 1'
#
loop_
_entity.id
_entity.type
_entity.pdbx_description
1 polymer ?
#
loop_
_entity_poly.entity_id
_entity_poly.type
_entity_poly.pdbx_seq_one_letter_code
_entity_poly.pdbx_strand_id
1 'polypeptide(L)'
;MAKKINAGSKSARHKKRKPRTEVSTESDSEPEGREEDNQYVEKKLNTADESKPITDGEISATFSKVYQHMVTNEFSNDIELLRGADDFNDTSIPILINALQQGTSLFTIEEQRRVVLASLKNDKKQES
;
A
#
# COMPACT_ATOMS: atom_id res chain seq x y z
N MET A 1 42.96 6.31 -64.74
CA MET A 1 42.03 5.27 -64.21
C MET A 1 40.63 5.86 -64.08
N ALA A 2 39.62 5.02 -64.24
CA ALA A 2 38.32 5.33 -64.83
C ALA A 2 37.38 6.22 -64.01
N LYS A 3 36.72 7.17 -64.69
CA LYS A 3 35.43 7.75 -64.30
C LYS A 3 34.36 6.67 -64.46
N LYS A 4 33.50 6.48 -63.45
CA LYS A 4 32.24 5.74 -63.61
C LYS A 4 31.06 6.62 -63.24
N ILE A 5 30.24 6.80 -64.26
CA ILE A 5 28.90 7.38 -64.31
C ILE A 5 27.92 6.23 -64.03
N ASN A 6 26.87 6.47 -63.24
CA ASN A 6 25.55 5.82 -63.42
C ASN A 6 24.55 6.54 -62.52
N ALA A 7 23.70 7.41 -63.06
CA ALA A 7 22.43 7.08 -63.73
C ALA A 7 21.37 6.59 -62.73
N GLY A 8 20.47 7.50 -62.35
CA GLY A 8 19.25 7.16 -61.65
C GLY A 8 18.30 6.39 -62.57
N SER A 9 17.61 5.40 -62.00
CA SER A 9 16.41 4.82 -62.59
C SER A 9 15.36 4.64 -61.49
N LYS A 10 14.21 5.29 -61.69
CA LYS A 10 12.98 5.08 -60.93
C LYS A 10 12.43 3.70 -61.28
N SER A 11 11.92 2.96 -60.30
CA SER A 11 10.91 1.93 -60.51
C SER A 11 9.92 1.94 -59.36
N ALA A 12 8.65 2.05 -59.72
CA ALA A 12 7.50 2.10 -58.85
C ALA A 12 6.97 0.69 -58.54
N ARG A 13 6.35 0.56 -57.36
CA ARG A 13 5.35 -0.45 -56.96
C ARG A 13 5.74 -1.94 -57.06
N HIS A 14 5.85 -2.57 -55.88
CA HIS A 14 5.22 -3.87 -55.65
C HIS A 14 4.45 -3.86 -54.32
N LYS A 15 3.13 -4.00 -54.42
CA LYS A 15 2.21 -4.34 -53.32
C LYS A 15 2.33 -5.83 -53.00
N LYS A 16 2.65 -6.19 -51.75
CA LYS A 16 2.15 -7.37 -50.98
C LYS A 16 2.35 -7.04 -49.49
N ARG A 17 1.34 -6.54 -48.76
CA ARG A 17 0.36 -7.30 -47.93
C ARG A 17 0.96 -8.55 -47.26
N LYS A 18 1.25 -8.47 -45.96
CA LYS A 18 0.48 -9.10 -44.86
C LYS A 18 1.07 -8.70 -43.49
N PRO A 19 0.25 -8.81 -42.42
CA PRO A 19 0.24 -7.87 -41.30
C PRO A 19 1.37 -8.11 -40.31
N ARG A 20 1.91 -7.01 -39.77
CA ARG A 20 2.69 -7.05 -38.55
C ARG A 20 1.72 -7.41 -37.43
N THR A 21 2.04 -8.48 -36.73
CA THR A 21 1.34 -8.97 -35.55
C THR A 21 1.12 -7.83 -34.58
N GLU A 22 -0.13 -7.38 -34.47
CA GLU A 22 -0.60 -6.67 -33.29
C GLU A 22 -0.54 -7.69 -32.15
N VAL A 23 0.30 -7.42 -31.16
CA VAL A 23 0.25 -8.15 -29.89
C VAL A 23 -0.81 -7.45 -29.07
N SER A 24 -2.09 -7.72 -29.36
CA SER A 24 -3.17 -7.45 -28.43
C SER A 24 -2.92 -8.36 -27.22
N THR A 25 -2.37 -7.79 -26.16
CA THR A 25 -2.62 -8.29 -24.81
C THR A 25 -3.95 -7.67 -24.38
N GLU A 26 -5.03 -8.22 -24.92
CA GLU A 26 -6.33 -8.15 -24.26
C GLU A 26 -6.23 -9.04 -23.04
N SER A 27 -5.55 -8.53 -22.00
CA SER A 27 -5.65 -9.08 -20.66
C SER A 27 -6.97 -8.60 -20.10
N ASP A 28 -8.04 -9.22 -20.59
CA ASP A 28 -9.38 -9.16 -20.03
C ASP A 28 -9.36 -9.94 -18.72
N SER A 29 -8.85 -9.27 -17.69
CA SER A 29 -9.01 -9.70 -16.31
C SER A 29 -10.20 -8.94 -15.76
N GLU A 30 -11.39 -9.44 -16.05
CA GLU A 30 -12.59 -9.22 -15.26
C GLU A 30 -12.27 -9.58 -13.80
N PRO A 31 -12.26 -8.62 -12.86
CA PRO A 31 -12.50 -8.99 -11.49
C PRO A 31 -13.99 -9.25 -11.38
N GLU A 32 -14.40 -10.52 -11.47
CA GLU A 32 -15.59 -10.97 -10.72
C GLU A 32 -15.26 -10.85 -9.21
N GLY A 33 -15.18 -9.62 -8.75
CA GLY A 33 -15.34 -9.27 -7.35
C GLY A 33 -16.80 -9.53 -7.04
N ARG A 34 -17.07 -10.75 -6.58
CA ARG A 34 -18.34 -11.09 -5.94
C ARG A 34 -18.68 -9.96 -4.99
N GLU A 35 -19.77 -9.28 -5.26
CA GLU A 35 -20.52 -8.49 -4.29
C GLU A 35 -21.10 -9.49 -3.27
N GLU A 36 -20.23 -10.08 -2.45
CA GLU A 36 -20.64 -10.70 -1.19
C GLU A 36 -20.97 -9.54 -0.25
N ASP A 37 -22.19 -9.04 -0.44
CA ASP A 37 -23.18 -8.68 0.57
C ASP A 37 -22.66 -8.80 2.01
N ASN A 38 -21.77 -7.90 2.40
CA ASN A 38 -21.32 -7.74 3.79
C ASN A 38 -22.13 -6.63 4.48
N GLN A 39 -23.41 -6.55 4.15
CA GLN A 39 -24.43 -5.94 5.00
C GLN A 39 -24.73 -6.87 6.21
N TYR A 40 -23.68 -7.29 6.93
CA TYR A 40 -23.82 -8.05 8.18
C TYR A 40 -22.62 -7.85 9.13
N VAL A 41 -22.17 -6.61 9.33
CA VAL A 41 -21.38 -6.29 10.53
C VAL A 41 -21.82 -4.96 11.15
N GLU A 42 -23.11 -4.62 11.06
CA GLU A 42 -23.68 -3.51 11.86
C GLU A 42 -24.51 -4.00 13.06
N LYS A 43 -24.63 -5.31 13.27
CA LYS A 43 -25.40 -5.84 14.41
C LYS A 43 -24.53 -6.39 15.53
N LYS A 44 -24.41 -5.51 16.52
CA LYS A 44 -24.20 -5.74 17.96
C LYS A 44 -22.76 -5.66 18.47
N LEU A 45 -22.34 -4.42 18.70
CA LEU A 45 -21.84 -4.04 20.02
C LEU A 45 -22.68 -2.87 20.55
N ASN A 46 -23.83 -3.20 21.15
CA ASN A 46 -24.42 -2.36 22.17
C ASN A 46 -23.71 -2.72 23.47
N THR A 47 -22.69 -1.94 23.82
CA THR A 47 -22.24 -1.80 25.21
C THR A 47 -22.31 -0.32 25.49
N ALA A 48 -23.26 0.03 26.36
CA ALA A 48 -23.68 1.38 26.64
C ALA A 48 -22.61 2.13 27.43
N ASP A 49 -21.65 2.74 26.74
CA ASP A 49 -20.98 3.99 27.12
C ASP A 49 -20.07 4.42 25.96
N GLU A 50 -20.48 5.38 25.12
CA GLU A 50 -19.64 6.15 24.16
C GLU A 50 -20.55 6.91 23.18
N SER A 51 -20.95 8.13 23.56
CA SER A 51 -21.88 8.98 22.79
C SER A 51 -21.19 9.87 21.74
N LYS A 52 -20.10 9.40 21.12
CA LYS A 52 -19.50 10.06 19.96
C LYS A 52 -19.05 9.03 18.92
N PRO A 53 -19.54 9.10 17.67
CA PRO A 53 -18.94 8.33 16.59
C PRO A 53 -17.49 8.79 16.45
N ILE A 54 -16.53 7.89 16.70
CA ILE A 54 -15.11 8.19 16.49
C ILE A 54 -14.94 8.53 15.02
N THR A 55 -14.46 9.72 14.75
CA THR A 55 -14.25 10.21 13.38
C THR A 55 -13.08 9.49 12.73
N ASP A 56 -13.07 9.43 11.40
CA ASP A 56 -12.01 8.74 10.62
C ASP A 56 -10.62 9.31 10.94
N GLY A 57 -10.54 10.61 11.19
CA GLY A 57 -9.30 11.26 11.62
C GLY A 57 -8.84 10.81 13.00
N GLU A 58 -9.75 10.63 13.95
CA GLU A 58 -9.43 10.09 15.29
C GLU A 58 -9.03 8.62 15.23
N ILE A 59 -9.69 7.82 14.38
CA ILE A 59 -9.29 6.42 14.14
C ILE A 59 -7.87 6.37 13.57
N SER A 60 -7.56 7.19 12.57
CA SER A 60 -6.23 7.17 11.97
C SER A 60 -5.15 7.61 12.96
N ALA A 61 -5.42 8.66 13.74
CA ALA A 61 -4.49 9.14 14.75
C ALA A 61 -4.26 8.13 15.90
N THR A 62 -5.32 7.45 16.36
CA THR A 62 -5.21 6.41 17.39
C THR A 62 -4.51 5.17 16.85
N PHE A 63 -4.86 4.75 15.63
CA PHE A 63 -4.19 3.66 14.93
C PHE A 63 -2.69 3.90 14.77
N SER A 64 -2.26 5.09 14.33
CA SER A 64 -0.83 5.38 14.16
C SER A 64 -0.04 5.20 15.46
N LYS A 65 -0.62 5.55 16.61
CA LYS A 65 0.02 5.36 17.92
C LYS A 65 0.14 3.88 18.27
N VAL A 66 -0.95 3.14 18.14
CA VAL A 66 -0.99 1.69 18.42
C VAL A 66 -0.02 0.95 17.50
N TYR A 67 -0.05 1.26 16.20
CA TYR A 67 0.84 0.69 15.20
C TYR A 67 2.30 0.93 15.55
N GLN A 68 2.69 2.17 15.88
CA GLN A 68 4.07 2.46 16.27
C GLN A 68 4.51 1.68 17.49
N HIS A 69 3.69 1.59 18.53
CA HIS A 69 4.02 0.82 19.72
C HIS A 69 4.20 -0.66 19.41
N MET A 70 3.29 -1.24 18.61
CA MET A 70 3.40 -2.64 18.20
C MET A 70 4.65 -2.89 17.36
N VAL A 71 4.88 -2.08 16.33
CA VAL A 71 6.02 -2.23 15.42
C VAL A 71 7.34 -2.05 16.18
N THR A 72 7.46 -1.05 17.05
CA THR A 72 8.69 -0.89 17.85
C THR A 72 8.94 -2.03 18.84
N ASN A 73 7.88 -2.67 19.33
CA ASN A 73 8.01 -3.86 20.16
C ASN A 73 8.46 -5.09 19.34
N GLU A 74 7.81 -5.36 18.21
CA GLU A 74 8.13 -6.52 17.35
C GLU A 74 9.51 -6.41 16.70
N PHE A 75 9.90 -5.21 16.28
CA PHE A 75 11.21 -4.92 15.68
C PHE A 75 12.24 -4.44 16.71
N SER A 76 12.02 -4.66 18.01
CA SER A 76 12.90 -4.18 19.08
C SER A 76 14.35 -4.64 18.90
N ASN A 77 14.56 -5.92 18.56
CA ASN A 77 15.90 -6.46 18.29
C ASN A 77 16.56 -5.78 17.09
N ASP A 78 15.82 -5.57 16.00
CA ASP A 78 16.36 -4.93 14.79
C ASP A 78 16.66 -3.45 15.01
N ILE A 79 15.84 -2.76 15.80
CA ILE A 79 16.06 -1.36 16.20
C ILE A 79 17.30 -1.25 17.09
N GLU A 80 17.53 -2.20 17.99
CA GLU A 80 18.73 -2.21 18.83
C GLU A 80 20.00 -2.46 18.00
N LEU A 81 19.93 -3.36 17.00
CA LEU A 81 21.02 -3.55 16.04
C LEU A 81 21.28 -2.30 15.21
N LEU A 82 20.22 -1.65 14.72
CA LEU A 82 20.31 -0.39 14.00
C LEU A 82 20.99 0.68 14.85
N ARG A 83 20.69 0.72 16.14
CA ARG A 83 21.31 1.66 17.09
C ARG A 83 22.80 1.40 17.33
N GLY A 84 23.25 0.16 17.18
CA GLY A 84 24.65 -0.22 17.25
C GLY A 84 25.44 0.05 15.96
N ALA A 85 24.78 0.46 14.87
CA ALA A 85 25.43 0.77 13.60
C ALA A 85 26.17 2.12 13.67
N ASP A 86 27.31 2.21 12.98
CA ASP A 86 28.21 3.37 13.00
C ASP A 86 27.58 4.64 12.38
N ASP A 87 26.57 4.46 11.52
CA ASP A 87 25.84 5.52 10.83
C ASP A 87 24.55 5.96 11.55
N PHE A 88 24.17 5.31 12.66
CA PHE A 88 22.98 5.68 13.41
C PHE A 88 23.27 6.78 14.43
N ASN A 89 22.68 7.95 14.22
CA ASN A 89 22.95 9.16 15.01
C ASN A 89 21.69 10.03 15.15
N ASP A 90 21.79 11.20 15.79
CA ASP A 90 20.63 12.07 16.03
C ASP A 90 19.89 12.49 14.74
N THR A 91 20.54 12.42 13.58
CA THR A 91 19.93 12.72 12.28
C THR A 91 19.13 11.55 11.70
N SER A 92 19.44 10.30 12.09
CA SER A 92 18.71 9.10 11.62
C SER A 92 17.43 8.85 12.40
N ILE A 93 17.31 9.33 13.65
CA ILE A 93 16.11 9.21 14.48
C ILE A 93 14.84 9.73 13.78
N PRO A 94 14.78 10.98 13.26
CA PRO A 94 13.60 11.46 12.57
C PRO A 94 13.31 10.67 11.29
N ILE A 95 14.33 10.14 10.61
CA ILE A 95 14.15 9.29 9.43
C ILE A 95 13.46 7.98 9.81
N LEU A 96 13.91 7.33 10.89
CA LEU A 96 13.31 6.12 11.42
C LEU A 96 11.85 6.35 11.81
N ILE A 97 11.56 7.41 12.57
CA ILE A 97 10.19 7.75 12.98
C ILE A 97 9.30 7.98 11.76
N ASN A 98 9.78 8.74 10.78
CA ASN A 98 9.03 9.01 9.55
C ASN A 98 8.79 7.73 8.73
N ALA A 99 9.77 6.82 8.65
CA ALA A 99 9.61 5.55 7.96
C ALA A 99 8.56 4.65 8.64
N LEU A 100 8.60 4.56 9.97
CA LEU A 100 7.60 3.83 10.74
C LEU A 100 6.21 4.45 10.58
N GLN A 101 6.09 5.77 10.62
CA GLN A 101 4.84 6.47 10.36
C GLN A 101 4.30 6.22 8.96
N GLN A 102 5.16 6.24 7.94
CA GLN A 102 4.75 5.94 6.57
C GLN A 102 4.15 4.53 6.42
N GLY A 103 4.57 3.57 7.25
CA GLY A 103 3.99 2.23 7.30
C GLY A 103 2.48 2.21 7.57
N THR A 104 1.91 3.24 8.20
CA THR A 104 0.45 3.31 8.45
C THR A 104 -0.36 3.54 7.17
N SER A 105 0.26 4.05 6.10
CA SER A 105 -0.39 4.27 4.80
C SER A 105 -0.78 2.99 4.07
N LEU A 106 -0.21 1.85 4.48
CA LEU A 106 -0.51 0.54 3.92
C LEU A 106 -1.89 0.00 4.35
N PHE A 107 -2.51 0.62 5.36
CA PHE A 107 -3.78 0.18 5.91
C PHE A 107 -4.91 1.13 5.50
N THR A 108 -6.00 0.56 5.00
CA THR A 108 -7.25 1.29 4.75
C THR A 108 -7.89 1.75 6.06
N ILE A 109 -8.74 2.78 6.01
CA ILE A 109 -9.45 3.27 7.21
C ILE A 109 -10.28 2.17 7.88
N GLU A 110 -10.85 1.24 7.13
CA GLU A 110 -11.61 0.11 7.67
C GLU A 110 -10.72 -0.88 8.45
N GLU A 111 -9.51 -1.15 7.96
CA GLU A 111 -8.52 -1.96 8.69
C GLU A 111 -8.05 -1.27 9.95
N GLN A 112 -7.76 0.03 9.86
CA GLN A 112 -7.38 0.85 11.01
C GLN A 112 -8.47 0.82 12.09
N ARG A 113 -9.76 0.99 11.71
CA ARG A 113 -10.92 0.86 12.62
C ARG A 113 -10.93 -0.47 13.33
N ARG A 114 -10.73 -1.59 12.63
CA ARG A 114 -10.76 -2.93 13.24
C ARG A 114 -9.69 -3.10 14.31
N VAL A 115 -8.47 -2.62 14.04
CA VAL A 115 -7.35 -2.70 15.00
C VAL A 115 -7.59 -1.81 16.21
N VAL A 116 -8.08 -0.58 16.00
CA VAL A 116 -8.39 0.35 17.10
C VAL A 116 -9.52 -0.20 17.99
N LEU A 117 -10.58 -0.74 17.40
CA LEU A 117 -11.67 -1.35 18.17
C LEU A 117 -11.23 -2.62 18.92
N ALA A 118 -10.31 -3.41 18.34
CA ALA A 118 -9.77 -4.60 18.99
C ALA A 118 -8.85 -4.24 20.17
N SER A 119 -7.99 -3.24 20.01
CA SER A 119 -7.11 -2.74 21.10
C SER A 119 -7.93 -2.19 22.26
N LEU A 120 -8.94 -1.36 21.99
CA LEU A 120 -9.84 -0.82 23.02
C LEU A 120 -10.58 -1.91 23.82
N LYS A 121 -10.94 -3.02 23.17
CA LYS A 121 -11.56 -4.18 23.83
C LYS A 121 -10.58 -4.95 24.72
N ASN A 122 -9.33 -5.08 24.31
CA ASN A 122 -8.31 -5.77 25.08
C ASN A 122 -7.97 -5.02 26.38
N ASP A 123 -7.92 -3.69 26.32
CA ASP A 123 -7.69 -2.85 27.51
C ASP A 123 -8.81 -3.04 28.55
N LYS A 124 -10.08 -3.03 28.13
CA LYS A 124 -11.24 -3.27 29.01
C LYS A 124 -11.23 -4.68 29.65
N LYS A 125 -10.55 -5.67 29.04
CA LYS A 125 -10.45 -7.04 29.58
C LYS A 125 -9.30 -7.21 30.58
N GLN A 126 -8.29 -6.34 30.55
CA GLN A 126 -7.18 -6.35 31.51
C GLN A 126 -7.58 -5.72 32.86
N GLU A 127 -8.69 -4.99 32.91
CA GLU A 127 -9.20 -4.27 34.09
C GLU A 127 -10.34 -4.99 34.85
N SER A 128 -10.77 -6.18 34.42
CA SER A 128 -11.75 -7.05 35.14
C SER A 128 -11.10 -8.34 35.61
#